data_AF-A0A2I0JL70-F1
#
_entry.id   AF-A0A2I0JL70-F1
#
_cell.length_a   1.000
_cell.length_b   1.000
_cell.length_c   1.000
_cell.angle_alpha   90.00
_cell.angle_beta   90.00
_cell.angle_gamma   90.00
#
_symmetry.space_group_name_H-M   'P 1'
#
loop_
_entity.id
_entity.type
_entity.pdbx_description
1 polymer ?
#
loop_
_entity_poly.entity_id
_entity_poly.type
_entity_poly.pdbx_seq_one_letter_code
_entity_poly.pdbx_strand_id
1 'polypeptide(L)'
;MVPVNHVEKPKKFNGLNFKRWQQKMLFYLTTLNFARFLTKNAPTLSVGESYVHALSAIDAWKHFDYLCRNYIMNNLHDSLYSVYQRFKTAKELWESLDRKYKSEDAGAKKFLDGRFLDFKMVDSRTVMSQVHEFQVLLHEIQAGGRL
;
A
#
# COMPACT_ATOMS: atom_id res chain seq x y z
N MET A 1 -13.21 13.62 -29.03
CA MET A 1 -12.44 13.93 -27.81
C MET A 1 -12.05 12.61 -27.17
N VAL A 2 -10.76 12.27 -27.16
CA VAL A 2 -10.25 11.09 -26.45
C VAL A 2 -10.17 11.46 -24.97
N PRO A 3 -10.69 10.65 -24.02
CA PRO A 3 -10.55 10.98 -22.60
C PRO A 3 -9.07 10.99 -22.25
N VAL A 4 -8.57 12.15 -21.81
CA VAL A 4 -7.27 12.24 -21.17
C VAL A 4 -7.44 11.52 -19.84
N ASN A 5 -7.06 10.24 -19.80
CA ASN A 5 -6.94 9.50 -18.55
C ASN A 5 -5.82 10.17 -17.76
N HIS A 6 -6.18 11.16 -16.92
CA HIS A 6 -5.33 11.65 -15.87
C HIS A 6 -5.13 10.50 -14.89
N VAL A 7 -4.13 9.66 -15.17
CA VAL A 7 -3.66 8.65 -14.23
C VAL A 7 -3.04 9.42 -13.06
N GLU A 8 -3.86 9.72 -12.06
CA GLU A 8 -3.45 10.51 -10.91
C GLU A 8 -2.48 9.67 -10.07
N LYS A 9 -1.21 10.11 -10.04
CA LYS A 9 -0.19 9.48 -9.22
C LYS A 9 -0.59 9.58 -7.74
N PRO A 10 -0.52 8.48 -6.96
CA PRO A 10 -0.85 8.53 -5.54
C PRO A 10 0.11 9.46 -4.79
N LYS A 11 -0.36 10.02 -3.67
CA LYS A 11 0.51 10.74 -2.73
C LYS A 11 1.56 9.78 -2.17
N LYS A 12 2.75 10.32 -1.85
CA LYS A 12 3.82 9.55 -1.21
C LYS A 12 3.31 8.92 0.10
N PHE A 13 3.60 7.64 0.31
CA PHE A 13 3.29 6.92 1.53
C PHE A 13 4.23 7.31 2.64
N ASN A 14 3.67 7.70 3.77
CA ASN A 14 4.43 8.10 4.96
C ASN A 14 4.31 7.09 6.11
N GLY A 15 3.68 5.93 5.90
CA GLY A 15 3.46 4.90 6.92
C GLY A 15 2.05 4.86 7.49
N LEU A 16 1.17 5.80 7.14
CA LEU A 16 -0.21 5.89 7.66
C LEU A 16 -1.26 5.57 6.60
N ASN A 17 -2.41 5.07 7.03
CA ASN A 17 -3.57 4.74 6.17
C ASN A 17 -3.19 3.81 5.02
N PHE A 18 -2.45 2.73 5.33
CA PHE A 18 -1.82 1.89 4.31
C PHE A 18 -2.83 1.30 3.34
N LYS A 19 -3.99 0.79 3.81
CA LYS A 19 -5.03 0.25 2.91
C LYS A 19 -5.44 1.21 1.80
N ARG A 20 -5.68 2.48 2.15
CA ARG A 20 -6.08 3.51 1.18
C ARG A 20 -4.94 3.81 0.21
N TRP A 21 -3.72 3.95 0.70
CA TRP A 21 -2.56 4.18 -0.15
C TRP A 21 -2.33 2.98 -1.09
N GLN A 22 -2.39 1.77 -0.57
CA GLN A 22 -2.19 0.51 -1.29
C GLN A 22 -3.20 0.38 -2.44
N GLN A 23 -4.48 0.65 -2.19
CA GLN A 23 -5.51 0.59 -3.24
C GLN A 23 -5.26 1.63 -4.35
N LYS A 24 -4.90 2.87 -3.99
CA LYS A 24 -4.55 3.91 -4.98
C LYS A 24 -3.31 3.53 -5.78
N MET A 25 -2.29 2.98 -5.12
CA MET A 25 -1.07 2.51 -5.79
C MET A 25 -1.35 1.34 -6.73
N LEU A 26 -2.21 0.39 -6.33
CA LEU A 26 -2.62 -0.73 -7.16
C LEU A 26 -3.39 -0.25 -8.41
N PHE A 27 -4.30 0.71 -8.26
CA PHE A 27 -5.02 1.32 -9.39
C PHE A 27 -4.04 1.99 -10.36
N TYR A 28 -3.12 2.81 -9.84
CA TYR A 28 -2.07 3.47 -10.61
C TYR A 28 -1.22 2.45 -11.40
N LEU A 29 -0.75 1.38 -10.75
CA LEU A 29 0.02 0.33 -11.43
C LEU A 29 -0.80 -0.47 -12.45
N THR A 30 -2.09 -0.66 -12.20
CA THR A 30 -3.01 -1.30 -13.17
C THR A 30 -3.13 -0.46 -14.43
N THR A 31 -3.31 0.86 -14.30
CA THR A 31 -3.40 1.76 -15.47
C THR A 31 -2.10 1.81 -16.29
N LEU A 32 -0.96 1.51 -15.66
CA LEU A 32 0.35 1.41 -16.31
C LEU A 32 0.71 -0.03 -16.75
N ASN A 33 -0.21 -0.98 -16.60
CA ASN A 33 -0.02 -2.40 -16.92
C ASN A 33 1.11 -3.11 -16.13
N PHE A 34 1.37 -2.63 -14.91
CA PHE A 34 2.40 -3.18 -14.01
C PHE A 34 1.84 -4.08 -12.89
N ALA A 35 0.52 -4.15 -12.71
CA ALA A 35 -0.08 -4.89 -11.58
C ALA A 35 0.37 -6.37 -11.50
N ARG A 36 0.61 -7.03 -12.63
CA ARG A 36 1.06 -8.43 -12.67
C ARG A 36 2.40 -8.69 -11.98
N PHE A 37 3.29 -7.69 -11.92
CA PHE A 37 4.61 -7.82 -11.31
C PHE A 37 4.55 -7.81 -9.77
N LEU A 38 3.40 -7.47 -9.20
CA LEU A 38 3.17 -7.53 -7.75
C LEU A 38 2.92 -8.96 -7.26
N THR A 39 2.52 -9.88 -8.15
CA THR A 39 2.05 -11.21 -7.76
C THR A 39 2.77 -12.34 -8.49
N LYS A 40 3.13 -12.15 -9.75
CA LYS A 40 3.75 -13.19 -10.58
C LYS A 40 5.27 -13.21 -10.41
N ASN A 41 5.84 -14.40 -10.53
CA ASN A 41 7.29 -14.58 -10.59
C ASN A 41 7.79 -14.43 -12.03
N ALA A 42 9.09 -14.21 -12.19
CA ALA A 42 9.73 -14.20 -13.50
C ALA A 42 9.48 -15.53 -14.25
N PRO A 43 9.35 -15.48 -15.58
CA PRO A 43 9.26 -16.69 -16.39
C PRO A 43 10.54 -17.51 -16.24
N THR A 44 10.38 -18.83 -16.18
CA THR A 44 11.47 -19.81 -16.17
C THR A 44 11.67 -20.37 -17.57
N LEU A 45 12.91 -20.71 -17.92
CA LEU A 45 13.21 -21.38 -19.19
C LEU A 45 12.45 -22.73 -19.24
N SER A 46 11.59 -22.92 -20.24
CA SER A 46 10.93 -24.20 -20.48
C SER A 46 11.70 -25.04 -21.49
N VAL A 47 11.69 -26.36 -21.31
CA VAL A 47 12.36 -27.30 -22.21
C VAL A 47 11.56 -27.36 -23.52
N GLY A 48 12.10 -26.77 -24.59
CA GLY A 48 11.49 -26.76 -25.92
C GLY A 48 11.30 -25.38 -26.56
N GLU A 49 11.45 -24.29 -25.79
CA GLU A 49 11.49 -22.95 -26.34
C GLU A 49 12.86 -22.63 -26.95
N SER A 50 12.88 -21.87 -28.04
CA SER A 50 14.12 -21.31 -28.59
C SER A 50 14.81 -20.48 -27.50
N TYR A 51 16.03 -20.89 -27.14
CA TYR A 51 16.84 -20.27 -26.08
C TYR A 51 16.90 -18.74 -26.19
N VAL A 52 16.99 -18.22 -27.42
CA VAL A 52 17.06 -16.79 -27.71
C VAL A 52 15.75 -16.06 -27.35
N HIS A 53 14.60 -16.63 -27.69
CA HIS A 53 13.30 -16.05 -27.37
C HIS A 53 13.03 -16.08 -25.86
N ALA A 54 13.43 -17.17 -25.19
CA ALA A 54 13.25 -17.31 -23.75
C ALA A 54 14.12 -16.30 -22.97
N LEU A 55 15.37 -16.08 -23.39
CA LEU A 55 16.23 -15.03 -22.80
C LEU A 55 15.64 -13.64 -23.01
N SER A 56 15.18 -13.32 -24.21
CA SER A 56 14.56 -12.02 -24.50
C SER A 56 13.32 -11.76 -23.63
N ALA A 57 12.50 -12.78 -23.37
CA ALA A 57 11.34 -12.68 -22.50
C ALA A 57 11.74 -12.44 -21.03
N ILE A 58 12.80 -13.10 -20.55
CA ILE A 58 13.34 -12.90 -19.20
C ILE A 58 13.89 -11.48 -19.02
N ASP A 59 14.63 -10.96 -20.00
CA ASP A 59 15.20 -9.62 -19.89
C ASP A 59 14.13 -8.53 -19.98
N ALA A 60 13.12 -8.71 -20.85
CA ALA A 60 11.93 -7.87 -20.86
C ALA A 60 11.21 -7.91 -19.51
N TRP A 61 11.07 -9.09 -18.90
CA TRP A 61 10.47 -9.22 -17.57
C TRP A 61 11.24 -8.43 -16.51
N LYS A 62 12.57 -8.62 -16.44
CA LYS A 62 13.44 -7.90 -15.48
C LYS A 62 13.32 -6.39 -15.65
N HIS A 63 13.27 -5.89 -16.88
CA HIS A 63 13.10 -4.47 -17.16
C HIS A 63 11.77 -3.94 -16.61
N PHE A 64 10.65 -4.61 -16.88
CA PHE A 64 9.35 -4.17 -16.40
C PHE A 64 9.16 -4.36 -14.88
N ASP A 65 9.74 -5.41 -14.28
CA ASP A 65 9.79 -5.59 -12.83
C ASP A 65 10.56 -4.46 -12.16
N TYR A 66 11.72 -4.08 -12.71
CA TYR A 66 12.51 -2.94 -12.25
C TYR A 66 11.70 -1.63 -12.31
N LEU A 67 10.99 -1.38 -13.40
CA LEU A 67 10.13 -0.20 -13.54
C LEU A 67 8.99 -0.21 -12.51
N CYS A 68 8.28 -1.33 -12.36
CA CYS A 68 7.22 -1.48 -11.37
C CYS A 68 7.72 -1.19 -9.95
N ARG A 69 8.87 -1.78 -9.58
CA ARG A 69 9.53 -1.55 -8.29
C ARG A 69 9.86 -0.07 -8.10
N ASN A 70 10.43 0.58 -9.12
CA ASN A 70 10.74 2.00 -9.07
C ASN A 70 9.50 2.89 -8.91
N TYR A 71 8.37 2.55 -9.53
CA TYR A 71 7.13 3.30 -9.33
C TYR A 71 6.66 3.22 -7.87
N ILE A 72 6.74 2.05 -7.24
CA ILE A 72 6.41 1.89 -5.82
C ILE A 72 7.39 2.70 -4.96
N MET A 73 8.69 2.50 -5.17
CA MET A 73 9.75 3.18 -4.39
C MET A 73 9.65 4.71 -4.45
N ASN A 74 9.43 5.29 -5.63
CA ASN A 74 9.26 6.74 -5.79
C ASN A 74 7.96 7.30 -5.19
N ASN A 75 7.02 6.42 -4.82
CA ASN A 75 5.81 6.76 -4.09
C ASN A 75 5.95 6.49 -2.57
N LEU A 76 7.16 6.21 -2.09
CA LEU A 76 7.46 6.18 -0.65
C LEU A 76 8.06 7.52 -0.22
N HIS A 77 7.82 7.89 1.05
CA HIS A 77 8.61 8.93 1.71
C HIS A 77 10.06 8.46 1.86
N ASP A 78 11.01 9.39 1.87
CA ASP A 78 12.45 9.07 1.76
C ASP A 78 12.95 8.22 2.94
N SER A 79 12.36 8.42 4.12
CA SER A 79 12.60 7.60 5.32
C SER A 79 12.22 6.12 5.10
N LEU A 80 11.14 5.85 4.35
CA LEU A 80 10.74 4.49 4.00
C LEU A 80 11.54 3.96 2.82
N TYR A 81 11.84 4.80 1.83
CA TYR A 81 12.67 4.43 0.68
C TYR A 81 13.97 3.73 1.12
N SER A 82 14.70 4.34 2.05
CA SER A 82 15.97 3.81 2.56
C SER A 82 15.85 2.41 3.19
N VAL A 83 14.70 2.08 3.78
CA VAL A 83 14.42 0.78 4.40
C VAL A 83 14.04 -0.28 3.37
N TYR A 84 13.33 0.14 2.32
CA TYR A 84 12.70 -0.75 1.35
C TYR A 84 13.54 -0.95 0.07
N GLN A 85 14.57 -0.14 -0.18
CA GLN A 85 15.44 -0.25 -1.37
C GLN A 85 16.19 -1.60 -1.49
N ARG A 86 16.28 -2.36 -0.40
CA ARG A 86 16.94 -3.67 -0.36
C ARG A 86 16.22 -4.76 -1.15
N PHE A 87 14.89 -4.64 -1.32
CA PHE A 87 14.08 -5.63 -2.02
C PHE A 87 14.37 -5.59 -3.52
N LYS A 88 14.55 -6.76 -4.14
CA LYS A 88 15.09 -6.85 -5.50
C LYS A 88 13.98 -6.84 -6.54
N THR A 89 12.82 -7.39 -6.20
CA THR A 89 11.65 -7.44 -7.10
C THR A 89 10.51 -6.53 -6.64
N ALA A 90 9.61 -6.18 -7.56
CA ALA A 90 8.40 -5.44 -7.21
C ALA A 90 7.50 -6.25 -6.26
N LYS A 91 7.42 -7.56 -6.47
CA LYS A 91 6.68 -8.50 -5.63
C LYS A 91 7.19 -8.54 -4.19
N GLU A 92 8.50 -8.75 -3.98
CA GLU A 92 9.09 -8.78 -2.64
C GLU A 92 8.84 -7.47 -1.87
N LEU A 93 9.00 -6.34 -2.55
CA LEU A 93 8.73 -5.02 -2.00
C LEU A 93 7.25 -4.90 -1.59
N TRP A 94 6.35 -5.25 -2.49
CA TRP A 94 4.90 -5.18 -2.26
C TRP A 94 4.44 -6.05 -1.09
N GLU A 95 4.89 -7.31 -1.05
CA GLU A 95 4.58 -8.26 0.02
C GLU A 95 5.16 -7.81 1.37
N SER A 96 6.35 -7.20 1.38
CA SER A 96 6.92 -6.67 2.62
C SER A 96 6.14 -5.46 3.15
N LEU A 97 5.66 -4.59 2.26
CA LEU A 97 4.79 -3.47 2.64
C LEU A 97 3.45 -3.99 3.19
N ASP A 98 2.81 -4.95 2.49
CA ASP A 98 1.56 -5.56 2.93
C ASP A 98 1.71 -6.20 4.31
N ARG A 99 2.74 -7.03 4.50
CA ARG A 99 2.98 -7.72 5.78
C ARG A 99 3.19 -6.74 6.94
N LYS A 100 3.95 -5.67 6.77
CA LYS A 100 4.23 -4.71 7.85
C LYS A 100 2.98 -3.90 8.22
N TYR A 101 2.35 -3.28 7.23
CA TYR A 101 1.37 -2.24 7.50
C TYR A 101 -0.06 -2.77 7.61
N LYS A 102 -0.36 -3.96 7.09
CA LYS A 102 -1.68 -4.59 7.24
C LYS A 102 -1.94 -5.03 8.69
N SER A 103 -0.91 -5.50 9.40
CA SER A 103 -1.02 -5.82 10.83
C SER A 103 -1.05 -4.57 11.71
N GLU A 104 -0.29 -3.53 11.35
CA GLU A 104 -0.29 -2.24 12.07
C GLU A 104 -1.65 -1.53 11.93
N ASP A 105 -2.23 -1.45 10.73
CA ASP A 105 -3.57 -0.89 10.50
C ASP A 105 -4.64 -1.70 11.28
N ALA A 106 -4.52 -3.03 11.31
CA ALA A 106 -5.45 -3.89 12.05
C ALA A 106 -5.31 -3.72 13.58
N GLY A 107 -4.08 -3.56 14.08
CA GLY A 107 -3.79 -3.29 15.49
C GLY A 107 -4.28 -1.92 15.93
N ALA A 108 -3.99 -0.87 15.14
CA ALA A 108 -4.46 0.49 15.40
C ALA A 108 -6.00 0.55 15.40
N LYS A 109 -6.66 -0.13 14.46
CA LYS A 109 -8.13 -0.22 14.44
C LYS A 109 -8.67 -0.91 15.69
N LYS A 110 -8.13 -2.08 16.07
CA LYS A 110 -8.54 -2.79 17.29
C LYS A 110 -8.34 -1.95 18.55
N PHE A 111 -7.25 -1.17 18.60
CA PHE A 111 -6.98 -0.26 19.72
C PHE A 111 -8.02 0.87 19.81
N LEU A 112 -8.39 1.47 18.68
CA LEU A 112 -9.46 2.48 18.63
C LEU A 112 -10.82 1.89 19.02
N ASP A 113 -11.17 0.71 18.52
CA ASP A 113 -12.41 0.01 18.87
C ASP A 113 -12.45 -0.29 20.38
N GLY A 114 -11.32 -0.73 20.97
CA GLY A 114 -11.19 -0.94 22.41
C GLY A 114 -11.36 0.36 23.22
N ARG A 115 -10.66 1.44 22.85
CA ARG A 115 -10.81 2.75 23.51
C ARG A 115 -12.22 3.30 23.45
N PHE A 116 -12.93 3.05 22.35
CA PHE A 116 -14.33 3.45 22.20
C PHE A 116 -15.25 2.63 23.11
N LEU A 117 -15.07 1.31 23.19
CA LEU A 117 -15.84 0.44 24.07
C LEU A 117 -15.56 0.72 25.56
N ASP A 118 -14.32 1.04 25.90
CA ASP A 118 -13.89 1.35 27.27
C ASP A 118 -14.16 2.81 27.67
N PHE A 119 -14.63 3.66 26.75
CA PHE A 119 -14.87 5.06 27.03
C PHE A 119 -15.96 5.22 28.09
N LYS A 120 -15.59 5.83 29.22
CA LYS A 120 -16.49 6.18 30.32
C LYS A 120 -16.29 7.63 30.68
N MET A 121 -17.39 8.34 30.87
CA MET A 121 -17.32 9.70 31.38
C MET A 121 -16.97 9.68 32.87
N VAL A 122 -16.17 10.65 33.30
CA VAL A 122 -15.72 10.84 34.69
C VAL A 122 -16.19 12.19 35.21
N ASP A 123 -16.49 12.26 36.51
CA ASP A 123 -17.04 13.46 37.15
C ASP A 123 -16.04 14.63 37.25
N SER A 124 -14.74 14.33 37.17
CA SER A 124 -13.66 15.34 37.26
C SER A 124 -13.50 16.21 36.01
N ARG A 125 -14.26 15.96 34.95
CA ARG A 125 -14.17 16.67 33.66
C ARG A 125 -15.54 17.18 33.22
N THR A 126 -15.56 18.28 32.48
CA THR A 126 -16.81 18.79 31.90
C THR A 126 -17.37 17.81 30.87
N VAL A 127 -18.70 17.69 30.82
CA VAL A 127 -19.41 16.85 29.85
C VAL A 127 -18.99 17.19 28.43
N MET A 128 -18.89 18.49 28.09
CA MET A 128 -18.52 18.94 26.75
C MET A 128 -17.13 18.50 26.30
N SER A 129 -16.12 18.56 27.19
CA SER A 129 -14.77 18.08 26.87
C SER A 129 -14.77 16.59 26.55
N GLN A 130 -15.55 15.82 27.30
CA GLN A 130 -15.64 14.37 27.15
C GLN A 130 -16.44 13.98 25.90
N VAL A 131 -17.53 14.71 25.57
CA VAL A 131 -18.27 14.54 24.31
C VAL A 131 -17.37 14.82 23.11
N HIS A 132 -16.53 15.85 23.16
CA HIS A 132 -15.61 16.15 22.08
C HIS A 132 -14.59 15.02 21.86
N GLU A 133 -14.02 14.48 22.93
CA GLU A 133 -13.11 13.33 22.86
C GLU A 133 -13.80 12.10 22.26
N PHE A 134 -15.04 11.82 22.66
CA PHE A 134 -15.85 10.74 22.10
C PHE A 134 -16.13 10.94 20.60
N GLN A 135 -16.44 12.17 20.19
CA GLN A 135 -16.64 12.52 18.77
C GLN A 135 -15.38 12.31 17.94
N VAL A 136 -14.21 12.67 18.48
CA VAL A 136 -12.91 12.42 17.82
C VAL A 136 -12.68 10.93 17.63
N LEU A 137 -12.86 10.12 18.69
CA LEU A 137 -12.74 8.66 18.62
C LEU A 137 -13.68 8.06 17.56
N LEU A 138 -14.95 8.50 17.53
CA LEU A 138 -15.92 8.05 16.53
C LEU A 138 -15.48 8.40 15.11
N HIS A 139 -14.98 9.62 14.89
CA HIS A 139 -14.51 10.06 13.58
C HIS A 139 -13.28 9.26 13.12
N GLU A 140 -12.33 8.95 14.02
CA GLU A 140 -11.15 8.13 13.74
C GLU A 140 -11.54 6.70 13.34
N ILE A 141 -12.50 6.09 14.05
CA ILE A 141 -13.04 4.76 13.71
C ILE A 141 -13.71 4.77 12.34
N GLN A 142 -14.53 5.78 12.05
CA GLN A 142 -15.20 5.92 10.75
C GLN A 142 -14.21 6.15 9.62
N ALA A 143 -13.15 6.93 9.84
CA ALA A 143 -12.10 7.17 8.85
C ALA A 143 -11.31 5.89 8.52
N GLY A 144 -11.08 5.02 9.51
CA GLY A 144 -10.50 3.68 9.34
C GLY A 144 -11.48 2.60 8.85
N GLY A 145 -12.78 2.91 8.79
CA GLY A 145 -13.87 1.97 8.51
C GLY A 145 -14.55 2.10 7.14
N ARG A 146 -14.25 3.13 6.34
CA ARG A 146 -14.85 3.26 4.99
C ARG A 146 -14.19 2.30 4.00
N LEU A 147 -14.93 1.23 3.72
CA LEU A 147 -14.73 0.19 2.71
C LEU A 147 -14.61 0.77 1.29
#